data_AF-A0A3M1P7R6-F1
#
_entry.id   AF-A0A3M1P7R6-F1
#
_cell.length_a   1.000
_cell.length_b   1.000
_cell.length_c   1.000
_cell.angle_alpha   90.00
_cell.angle_beta   90.00
_cell.angle_gamma   90.00
#
_symmetry.space_group_name_H-M   'P 1'
#
loop_
_entity.id
_entity.type
_entity.pdbx_description
1 polymer ?
#
loop_
_entity_poly.entity_id
_entity_poly.type
_entity_poly.pdbx_seq_one_letter_code
_entity_poly.pdbx_strand_id
1 'polypeptide(L)'
;FGVESNLKSPKLTLEEGVSCEACHGPGSRYRGRKVMREIASGKLVGAELGLVPQNEKVCVRCHNKESPTFKGFNYREMVAKILHPTPR
;
A
#
# COMPACT_ATOMS: atom_id res chain seq x y z
N PHE A 1 17.28 -6.14 0.17
CA PHE A 1 16.02 -6.27 -0.57
C PHE A 1 15.19 -7.35 0.09
N GLY A 2 14.21 -6.97 0.92
CA GLY A 2 13.47 -7.94 1.73
C GLY A 2 12.09 -7.42 2.05
N VAL A 3 11.10 -7.96 1.35
CA VAL A 3 9.72 -7.98 1.85
C VAL A 3 9.76 -8.88 3.09
N GLU A 4 9.25 -8.38 4.22
CA GLU A 4 9.23 -9.12 5.48
C GLU A 4 8.60 -10.52 5.26
N SER A 5 9.18 -11.54 5.90
CA SER A 5 8.85 -12.95 5.67
C SER A 5 7.36 -13.29 5.85
N ASN A 6 6.65 -12.48 6.61
CA ASN A 6 5.21 -12.57 6.91
C ASN A 6 4.30 -12.00 5.81
N LEU A 7 4.85 -11.34 4.78
CA LEU A 7 4.09 -10.80 3.64
C LEU A 7 4.11 -11.72 2.42
N LYS A 8 4.88 -12.83 2.46
CA LYS A 8 4.87 -13.87 1.41
C LYS A 8 3.56 -14.66 1.47
N SER A 9 2.63 -14.33 0.57
CA SER A 9 1.48 -15.16 0.24
C SER A 9 1.77 -15.94 -1.04
N PRO A 10 1.20 -17.14 -1.28
CA PRO A 10 1.42 -17.92 -2.51
C PRO A 10 1.01 -17.22 -3.82
N LYS A 11 0.44 -16.00 -3.74
CA LYS A 11 0.04 -15.15 -4.86
C LYS A 11 0.91 -13.91 -5.04
N LEU A 12 1.97 -13.75 -4.25
CA LEU A 12 2.88 -12.62 -4.36
C LEU A 12 4.28 -13.13 -4.71
N THR A 13 4.61 -13.19 -6.00
CA THR A 13 5.97 -13.56 -6.43
C THR A 13 6.86 -12.33 -6.53
N LEU A 14 8.17 -12.52 -6.38
CA LEU A 14 9.13 -11.42 -6.56
C LEU A 14 9.13 -10.85 -7.99
N GLU A 15 8.60 -11.59 -8.95
CA GLU A 15 8.51 -11.20 -10.37
C GLU A 15 7.37 -10.21 -10.63
N GLU A 16 6.33 -10.19 -9.79
CA GLU A 16 5.19 -9.26 -9.91
C GLU A 16 5.56 -7.80 -9.61
N GLY A 17 6.76 -7.55 -9.08
CA GLY A 17 7.21 -6.22 -8.71
C GLY A 17 6.48 -5.68 -7.48
N VAL A 18 6.02 -4.42 -7.54
CA VAL A 18 5.31 -3.77 -6.44
C VAL A 18 3.80 -3.95 -6.63
N SER A 19 3.16 -4.71 -5.74
CA SER A 19 1.71 -4.95 -5.76
C SER A 19 0.92 -3.94 -4.91
N CYS A 20 -0.41 -4.05 -4.97
CA CYS A 20 -1.33 -3.30 -4.11
C CYS A 20 -1.01 -3.46 -2.62
N GLU A 21 -0.69 -4.68 -2.19
CA GLU A 21 -0.39 -5.04 -0.80
C GLU A 21 0.92 -4.44 -0.30
N ALA A 22 1.86 -4.10 -1.18
CA ALA A 22 3.11 -3.47 -0.79
C ALA A 22 2.87 -2.10 -0.13
N CYS A 23 1.83 -1.40 -0.57
CA CYS A 23 1.40 -0.14 0.02
C CYS A 23 0.28 -0.38 1.04
N HIS A 24 -0.77 -1.10 0.68
CA HIS A 24 -2.03 -1.17 1.44
C HIS A 24 -2.13 -2.34 2.43
N GLY A 25 -1.18 -3.27 2.48
CA GLY A 25 -1.33 -4.51 3.26
C GLY A 25 -2.37 -5.47 2.66
N PRO A 26 -2.65 -6.61 3.30
CA PRO A 26 -3.45 -7.70 2.72
C PRO A 26 -4.90 -7.27 2.39
N GLY A 27 -5.24 -7.21 1.09
CA GLY A 27 -6.52 -6.70 0.61
C GLY A 27 -7.75 -7.59 0.81
N SER A 28 -7.58 -8.84 1.25
CA SER A 28 -8.66 -9.85 1.24
C SER A 28 -9.89 -9.46 2.07
N ARG A 29 -9.70 -8.70 3.15
CA ARG A 29 -10.77 -8.31 4.09
C ARG A 29 -11.39 -6.95 3.82
N TYR A 30 -10.75 -6.09 3.02
CA TYR A 30 -11.24 -4.73 2.78
C TYR A 30 -11.43 -4.37 1.30
N ARG A 31 -11.01 -5.18 0.33
CA ARG A 31 -11.17 -4.88 -1.12
C ARG A 31 -12.62 -4.69 -1.59
N GLY A 32 -13.59 -5.17 -0.82
CA GLY A 32 -15.01 -5.05 -1.16
C GLY A 32 -15.49 -3.61 -1.08
N ARG A 33 -16.27 -3.17 -2.09
CA ARG A 33 -16.80 -1.79 -2.18
C ARG A 33 -17.48 -1.33 -0.89
N LYS A 34 -18.36 -2.16 -0.31
CA LYS A 34 -19.05 -1.85 0.95
C LYS A 34 -18.06 -1.57 2.09
N VAL A 35 -17.08 -2.45 2.27
CA VAL A 35 -16.08 -2.34 3.34
C VAL A 35 -15.22 -1.09 3.16
N MET A 36 -14.75 -0.81 1.93
CA MET A 36 -14.02 0.42 1.63
C MET A 36 -14.81 1.69 1.99
N ARG A 37 -16.12 1.73 1.70
CA ARG A 37 -16.97 2.87 2.05
C ARG A 37 -17.16 3.00 3.57
N GLU A 38 -17.35 1.88 4.28
CA GLU A 38 -17.50 1.89 5.74
C GLU A 38 -16.19 2.28 6.46
N ILE A 39 -15.03 1.91 5.91
CA ILE A 39 -13.73 2.42 6.36
C ILE A 39 -13.65 3.93 6.11
N ALA A 40 -13.99 4.38 4.90
CA ALA A 40 -13.94 5.80 4.54
C ALA A 40 -14.90 6.66 5.38
N SER A 41 -16.03 6.10 5.82
CA SER A 41 -16.98 6.79 6.71
C SER A 41 -16.62 6.71 8.19
N GLY A 42 -15.52 6.03 8.55
CA GLY A 42 -15.11 5.83 9.94
C GLY A 42 -15.95 4.80 10.72
N LYS A 43 -16.84 4.05 10.05
CA LYS A 43 -17.64 2.99 10.69
C LYS A 43 -16.80 1.74 10.98
N LEU A 44 -15.79 1.48 10.16
CA LEU A 44 -14.83 0.40 10.35
C LEU A 44 -13.41 0.95 10.47
N VAL A 45 -12.61 0.34 11.34
CA VAL A 45 -11.19 0.66 11.47
C VAL A 45 -10.40 -0.18 10.46
N GLY A 46 -9.95 0.44 9.36
CA GLY A 46 -9.25 -0.28 8.29
C GLY A 46 -8.04 -1.09 8.78
N ALA A 47 -7.30 -0.59 9.77
CA ALA A 47 -6.14 -1.27 10.34
C ALA A 47 -6.49 -2.66 10.93
N GLU A 48 -7.68 -2.83 11.50
CA GLU A 48 -8.17 -4.12 12.04
C GLU A 48 -8.47 -5.15 10.93
N LEU A 49 -8.64 -4.66 9.70
CA LEU A 49 -8.83 -5.46 8.49
C LEU A 49 -7.53 -5.69 7.72
N GLY A 50 -6.39 -5.21 8.24
CA GLY A 50 -5.08 -5.30 7.60
C GLY A 50 -4.78 -4.19 6.59
N LEU A 51 -5.62 -3.15 6.51
CA LEU A 51 -5.33 -1.97 5.68
C LEU A 51 -4.25 -1.12 6.35
N VAL A 52 -3.14 -0.92 5.66
CA VAL A 52 -2.09 0.01 6.05
C VAL A 52 -2.51 1.43 5.64
N PRO A 53 -2.51 2.41 6.56
CA PRO A 53 -2.77 3.81 6.22
C PRO A 53 -1.70 4.35 5.26
N GLN A 54 -2.14 4.90 4.14
CA GLN A 54 -1.24 5.49 3.15
C GLN A 54 -0.76 6.86 3.61
N ASN A 55 0.54 6.97 3.87
CA ASN A 55 1.23 8.22 4.14
C ASN A 55 2.66 8.15 3.59
N GLU A 56 3.36 9.28 3.59
CA GLU A 56 4.73 9.39 3.06
C GLU A 56 5.70 8.36 3.66
N LYS A 57 5.49 7.97 4.93
CA LYS A 57 6.35 6.99 5.62
C LYS A 57 6.32 5.62 4.95
N VAL A 58 5.24 5.24 4.27
CA VAL A 58 5.16 3.98 3.52
C VAL A 58 6.03 4.06 2.27
N CYS A 59 5.98 5.19 1.55
CA CYS A 59 6.71 5.39 0.30
C CYS A 59 8.23 5.43 0.53
N VAL A 60 8.68 6.11 1.58
CA VAL A 60 10.11 6.27 1.89
C VAL A 60 10.74 5.02 2.51
N ARG A 61 10.01 3.92 2.69
CA ARG A 61 10.61 2.60 3.03
C ARG A 61 11.48 2.06 1.90
N CYS A 62 11.09 2.35 0.65
CA CYS A 62 11.80 1.92 -0.55
C CYS A 62 12.38 3.12 -1.33
N HIS A 63 11.69 4.26 -1.32
CA HIS A 63 12.15 5.47 -2.00
C HIS A 63 13.06 6.31 -1.09
N ASN A 64 14.22 5.78 -0.77
CA ASN A 64 15.23 6.40 0.10
C ASN A 64 16.65 6.16 -0.41
N LYS A 65 17.64 6.77 0.26
CA LYS A 65 19.06 6.70 -0.10
C LYS A 65 19.68 5.30 -0.01
N GLU A 66 19.05 4.34 0.66
CA GLU A 66 19.52 2.95 0.74
C GLU A 66 19.17 2.15 -0.52
N SER A 67 18.21 2.64 -1.33
CA SER A 67 17.91 2.04 -2.62
C SER A 67 19.04 2.32 -3.63
N PRO A 68 19.64 1.29 -4.26
CA PRO A 68 20.77 1.46 -5.18
C PRO A 68 20.49 2.35 -6.40
N THR A 69 19.21 2.56 -6.71
CA THR A 69 18.75 3.36 -7.85
C THR A 69 18.16 4.71 -7.45
N PHE A 70 18.30 5.12 -6.19
CA PHE A 70 17.70 6.35 -5.69
C PHE A 70 18.32 7.61 -6.32
N LYS A 71 17.48 8.42 -6.97
CA LYS A 71 17.84 9.73 -7.55
C LYS A 71 17.03 10.89 -6.95
N GLY A 72 16.36 10.65 -5.81
CA GLY A 72 15.37 11.56 -5.25
C GLY A 72 13.95 11.05 -5.41
N PHE A 73 13.04 11.51 -4.55
CA PHE A 73 11.63 11.14 -4.55
C PHE A 73 10.77 12.33 -4.10
N ASN A 74 9.87 12.78 -4.97
CA ASN A 74 8.86 13.80 -4.63
C ASN A 74 7.54 13.09 -4.33
N TYR A 75 7.21 12.97 -3.04
CA TYR A 75 6.01 12.27 -2.58
C TYR A 75 4.73 12.83 -3.21
N ARG A 76 4.55 14.15 -3.23
CA ARG A 76 3.32 14.79 -3.72
C ARG A 76 3.09 14.53 -5.21
N GLU A 77 4.14 14.66 -6.02
CA GLU A 77 4.06 14.40 -7.46
C GLU A 77 3.80 12.93 -7.79
N MET A 78 4.43 12.01 -7.05
CA MET A 78 4.31 10.58 -7.33
C MET A 78 2.99 10.01 -6.84
N VAL A 79 2.50 10.43 -5.67
CA VAL A 79 1.16 10.01 -5.19
C VAL A 79 0.06 10.47 -6.11
N ALA A 80 0.14 11.70 -6.66
CA ALA A 80 -0.85 12.21 -7.59
C ALA A 80 -1.03 11.32 -8.84
N LYS A 81 0.02 10.58 -9.25
CA LYS A 81 -0.03 9.68 -10.42
C LYS A 81 -0.67 8.32 -10.14
N ILE A 82 -0.72 7.89 -8.88
CA ILE A 82 -1.23 6.56 -8.47
C ILE A 82 -2.55 6.65 -7.69
N LEU A 83 -2.96 7.85 -7.31
CA LEU A 83 -4.13 8.06 -6.46
C LEU A 83 -5.39 7.51 -7.12
N HIS A 84 -6.04 6.58 -6.43
CA HIS A 84 -7.35 6.06 -6.80
C HIS A 84 -8.37 6.43 -5.71
N PRO A 85 -9.48 7.10 -6.06
CA PRO A 85 -10.48 7.50 -5.08
C PRO A 85 -11.25 6.30 -4.54
N THR A 86 -11.82 6.44 -3.33
CA THR A 86 -12.74 5.43 -2.78
C THR A 86 -13.88 5.19 -3.76
N PRO A 87 -14.23 3.92 -4.05
CA PRO A 87 -15.27 3.61 -5.03
C PRO A 87 -16.62 4.26 -4.69
N ARG A 88 -17.15 5.01 -5.67
CA ARG A 88 -18.47 5.67 -5.59
C ARG A 88 -19.60 4.68 -5.44
#